data_AF-A0A1Q3W1W5-F1
#
_entry.id   AF-A0A1Q3W1W5-F1
#
_cell.length_a   1.000
_cell.length_b   1.000
_cell.length_c   1.000
_cell.angle_alpha   90.00
_cell.angle_beta   90.00
_cell.angle_gamma   90.00
#
_symmetry.space_group_name_H-M   'P 1'
#
loop_
_entity.id
_entity.type
_entity.pdbx_description
1 polymer ?
#
loop_
_entity_poly.entity_id
_entity_poly.type
_entity_poly.pdbx_seq_one_letter_code
_entity_poly.pdbx_strand_id
1 'polypeptide(L)'
;MSPVTPKTVILTKRCELHTMDLPREGALIDAFRQVFPTALYNDEAAEWHMVWKRGTYAESNARLESFFSDHGVEVVHVNKC
;
A
#
# COMPACT_ATOMS: atom_id res chain seq x y z
N MET A 1 14.70 10.51 15.62
CA MET A 1 13.41 10.97 15.03
C MET A 1 12.51 9.75 15.01
N SER A 2 11.37 9.77 15.69
CA SER A 2 10.40 8.67 15.62
C SER A 2 9.89 8.54 14.18
N PRO A 3 9.84 7.34 13.59
CA PRO A 3 9.26 7.17 12.27
C PRO A 3 7.81 7.64 12.33
N VAL A 4 7.46 8.62 11.49
CA VAL A 4 6.09 9.13 11.42
C VAL A 4 5.27 8.07 10.69
N THR A 5 4.57 7.23 11.45
CA THR A 5 3.55 6.35 10.87
C THR A 5 2.46 7.24 10.28
N PRO A 6 2.16 7.16 8.97
CA PRO A 6 1.10 7.96 8.38
C PRO A 6 -0.25 7.55 8.99
N LYS A 7 -1.13 8.51 9.27
CA LYS A 7 -2.49 8.22 9.77
C LYS A 7 -3.40 7.65 8.67
N THR A 8 -3.06 7.94 7.41
CA THR A 8 -3.85 7.58 6.25
C THR A 8 -2.94 7.22 5.09
N VAL A 9 -3.33 6.22 4.29
CA VAL A 9 -2.65 5.79 3.06
C VAL A 9 -3.62 5.89 1.91
N ILE A 10 -3.18 6.52 0.81
CA ILE A 10 -3.98 6.62 -0.40
C ILE A 10 -3.64 5.43 -1.30
N LEU A 11 -4.60 4.53 -1.50
CA LEU A 11 -4.51 3.44 -2.46
C LEU A 11 -5.14 3.86 -3.79
N THR A 12 -4.32 4.15 -4.78
CA THR A 12 -4.76 4.47 -6.14
C THR A 12 -4.86 3.21 -6.98
N LYS A 13 -6.07 2.84 -7.42
CA LYS A 13 -6.33 1.66 -8.26
C LYS A 13 -6.28 2.05 -9.74
N ARG A 14 -5.25 1.61 -10.47
CA ARG A 14 -5.06 1.79 -11.93
C ARG A 14 -5.21 0.44 -12.64
N CYS A 15 -6.42 -0.10 -12.60
CA CYS A 15 -6.83 -1.38 -13.17
C CYS A 15 -6.06 -2.59 -12.62
N GLU A 16 -4.83 -2.86 -13.09
CA GLU A 16 -3.97 -3.94 -12.58
C GLU A 16 -2.87 -3.41 -11.65
N LEU A 17 -2.44 -2.16 -11.87
CA LEU A 17 -1.43 -1.49 -11.06
C LEU A 17 -2.10 -0.72 -9.94
N HIS A 18 -1.67 -0.97 -8.71
CA HIS A 18 -2.12 -0.30 -7.51
C HIS A 18 -0.95 0.46 -6.93
N THR A 19 -1.16 1.74 -6.60
CA THR A 19 -0.08 2.57 -6.07
C THR A 19 -0.44 3.22 -4.75
N MET A 20 0.57 3.38 -3.89
CA MET A 20 0.41 3.94 -2.56
C MET A 20 1.47 4.98 -2.26
N ASP A 21 1.02 6.13 -1.77
CA ASP A 21 1.87 7.19 -1.28
C ASP A 21 2.31 6.85 0.15
N LEU A 22 3.47 6.20 0.26
CA LEU A 22 4.02 5.64 1.48
C LEU A 22 5.53 5.93 1.50
N PRO A 23 6.12 6.20 2.68
CA PRO A 23 7.55 6.42 2.78
C PRO A 23 8.34 5.19 2.28
N ARG A 24 9.57 5.42 1.84
CA ARG A 24 10.47 4.35 1.37
C ARG A 24 10.90 3.39 2.50
N GLU A 25 11.03 3.92 3.72
CA GLU A 25 11.60 3.22 4.87
C GLU A 25 10.79 3.51 6.14
N GLY A 26 10.91 2.62 7.14
CA GLY A 26 10.29 2.76 8.46
C GLY A 26 9.64 1.46 8.92
N ALA A 27 9.35 1.36 10.22
CA ALA A 27 8.85 0.11 10.82
C ALA A 27 7.56 -0.43 10.17
N LEU A 28 6.65 0.47 9.75
CA LEU A 28 5.46 0.09 8.98
C LEU A 28 5.82 -0.51 7.62
N ILE A 29 6.82 0.05 6.94
CA ILE A 29 7.27 -0.39 5.62
C ILE A 29 8.02 -1.72 5.70
N ASP A 30 8.82 -1.92 6.74
CA ASP A 30 9.47 -3.21 7.00
C ASP A 30 8.42 -4.32 7.18
N ALA A 31 7.37 -4.07 7.97
CA ALA A 31 6.25 -5.00 8.12
C ALA A 31 5.47 -5.18 6.80
N PHE A 32 5.19 -4.09 6.09
CA PHE A 32 4.47 -4.09 4.82
C PHE A 32 5.17 -4.97 3.78
N ARG A 33 6.49 -4.86 3.64
CA ARG A 33 7.28 -5.66 2.70
C ARG A 33 7.28 -7.16 3.03
N GLN A 34 7.15 -7.52 4.31
CA GLN A 34 7.03 -8.92 4.72
C GLN A 34 5.67 -9.51 4.32
N VAL A 35 4.60 -8.74 4.47
CA VAL A 35 3.24 -9.17 4.11
C VAL A 35 3.02 -9.13 2.60
N PHE A 36 3.60 -8.13 1.93
CA PHE A 36 3.44 -7.85 0.50
C PHE A 36 4.80 -7.86 -0.22
N PRO A 37 5.44 -9.03 -0.36
CA PRO A 37 6.80 -9.13 -0.91
C PRO A 37 6.90 -8.78 -2.41
N THR A 38 5.77 -8.72 -3.12
CA THR A 38 5.70 -8.33 -4.52
C THR A 38 5.54 -6.82 -4.72
N ALA A 39 5.40 -6.05 -3.64
CA ALA A 39 5.36 -4.59 -3.71
C ALA A 39 6.74 -4.02 -4.03
N LEU A 40 6.81 -3.11 -4.99
CA LEU A 40 8.05 -2.48 -5.44
C LEU A 40 7.96 -0.97 -5.19
N TYR A 41 9.00 -0.38 -4.62
CA TYR A 41 9.07 1.08 -4.51
C TYR A 41 9.53 1.68 -5.83
N ASN A 42 8.78 2.63 -6.36
CA ASN A 42 9.17 3.44 -7.50
C ASN A 42 9.81 4.73 -7.01
N ASP A 43 11.12 4.85 -7.23
CA ASP A 43 11.91 6.03 -6.82
C ASP A 43 11.59 7.30 -7.60
N GLU A 44 11.20 7.18 -8.88
CA GLU A 44 10.88 8.34 -9.72
C GLU A 44 9.58 9.01 -9.31
N ALA A 45 8.61 8.22 -8.87
CA ALA A 45 7.28 8.69 -8.46
C ALA A 45 7.13 8.77 -6.92
N ALA A 46 8.12 8.28 -6.16
CA ALA A 46 8.12 8.19 -4.70
C ALA A 46 6.90 7.43 -4.12
N GLU A 47 6.47 6.37 -4.81
CA GLU A 47 5.27 5.60 -4.47
C GLU A 47 5.52 4.09 -4.54
N TRP A 48 4.81 3.34 -3.71
CA TRP A 48 4.82 1.88 -3.74
C TRP A 48 3.87 1.36 -4.81
N HIS A 49 4.36 0.45 -5.64
CA HIS A 49 3.65 -0.17 -6.75
C HIS A 49 3.37 -1.63 -6.44
N MET A 50 2.12 -2.05 -6.69
CA MET A 50 1.67 -3.42 -6.53
C MET A 50 0.87 -3.82 -7.76
N VAL A 51 1.24 -4.96 -8.36
CA VAL A 51 0.46 -5.53 -9.45
C VAL A 51 -0.41 -6.64 -8.89
N TRP A 52 -1.72 -6.50 -9.06
CA TRP A 52 -2.68 -7.52 -8.65
C TRP A 52 -3.27 -8.20 -9.87
N LYS A 53 -3.55 -9.50 -9.74
CA LYS A 53 -4.18 -10.26 -10.81
C LYS A 53 -5.67 -9.92 -10.87
N ARG A 54 -6.20 -9.79 -12.08
CA ARG A 54 -7.63 -9.66 -12.29
C ARG A 54 -8.37 -10.84 -11.65
N GLY A 55 -9.37 -10.53 -10.83
CA GLY A 55 -10.11 -11.52 -10.04
C GLY A 55 -9.65 -11.64 -8.58
N THR A 56 -8.48 -11.11 -8.19
CA THR A 56 -8.00 -11.13 -6.80
C THR A 56 -8.15 -9.77 -6.09
N TYR A 57 -8.74 -8.77 -6.74
CA TYR A 57 -8.79 -7.39 -6.23
C TYR A 57 -9.53 -7.26 -4.90
N ALA A 58 -10.64 -7.98 -4.71
CA ALA A 58 -11.41 -7.89 -3.46
C ALA A 58 -10.61 -8.46 -2.28
N GLU A 59 -10.03 -9.65 -2.45
CA GLU A 59 -9.18 -10.27 -1.43
C GLU A 59 -7.90 -9.45 -1.16
N SER A 60 -7.27 -8.92 -2.21
CA SER A 60 -6.05 -8.12 -2.08
C SER A 60 -6.32 -6.79 -1.37
N ASN A 61 -7.45 -6.14 -1.67
CA ASN A 61 -7.90 -4.94 -0.93
C ASN A 61 -8.17 -5.27 0.54
N ALA A 62 -8.97 -6.30 0.82
CA ALA A 62 -9.30 -6.67 2.20
C ALA A 62 -8.05 -6.99 3.03
N ARG A 63 -7.08 -7.70 2.44
CA ARG A 63 -5.79 -7.99 3.09
C ARG A 63 -4.98 -6.72 3.36
N LEU A 64 -4.99 -5.77 2.43
CA LEU A 64 -4.31 -4.48 2.58
C LEU A 64 -4.96 -3.62 3.67
N GLU A 65 -6.30 -3.54 3.66
CA GLU A 65 -7.09 -2.80 4.64
C GLU A 65 -6.90 -3.37 6.04
N SER A 66 -6.90 -4.71 6.18
CA SER A 66 -6.62 -5.36 7.46
C SER A 66 -5.22 -5.00 7.97
N PHE A 67 -4.19 -5.11 7.12
CA PHE A 67 -2.82 -4.76 7.50
C PHE A 67 -2.72 -3.33 8.00
N PHE A 68 -3.22 -2.35 7.25
CA PHE A 68 -3.14 -0.95 7.67
C PHE A 68 -3.99 -0.66 8.91
N SER A 69 -5.18 -1.27 9.02
CA SER A 69 -6.03 -1.15 10.21
C SER A 69 -5.34 -1.71 11.47
N ASP A 70 -4.66 -2.85 11.38
CA ASP A 70 -3.89 -3.44 12.50
C ASP A 70 -2.74 -2.52 12.96
N HIS A 71 -2.26 -1.66 12.06
CA HIS A 71 -1.25 -0.64 12.33
C HIS A 71 -1.85 0.75 12.67
N GLY A 72 -3.18 0.87 12.81
CA GLY A 72 -3.85 2.13 13.12
C GLY A 72 -3.84 3.15 11.97
N VAL A 73 -3.72 2.67 10.74
CA VAL A 73 -3.64 3.47 9.50
C VAL A 73 -4.92 3.25 8.69
N GLU A 74 -5.57 4.34 8.30
CA GLU A 74 -6.76 4.27 7.45
C GLU A 74 -6.38 4.20 5.97
N VAL A 75 -7.08 3.38 5.18
CA VAL A 75 -6.87 3.30 3.73
C VAL A 75 -7.95 4.08 3.00
N VAL A 76 -7.53 5.08 2.21
CA VAL A 76 -8.41 5.84 1.33
C VAL A 76 -8.25 5.32 -0.10
N HIS A 77 -9.34 4.82 -0.67
CA HIS A 77 -9.34 4.22 -1.99
C HIS A 77 -9.66 5.27 -3.06
N VAL A 78 -8.80 5.38 -4.07
CA VAL A 78 -9.00 6.24 -5.25
C VAL A 78 -9.04 5.36 -6.49
N ASN A 79 -10.19 5.27 -7.15
CA ASN A 79 -10.34 4.55 -8.41
C ASN A 79 -9.99 5.47 -9.59
N LYS A 80 -8.97 5.11 -10.37
CA LYS A 80 -8.60 5.78 -11.63
C LYS A 80 -8.64 4.83 -12.84
N CYS A 81 -9.20 3.64 -12.63
CA CYS A 81 -9.89 2.86 -13.65
C CYS A 81 -11.33 3.41 -13.68
#